data_AF-A0ABC9YFH4-F1
#
_entry.id   AF-A0ABC9YFH4-F1
#
_cell.length_a   1.000
_cell.length_b   1.000
_cell.length_c   1.000
_cell.angle_alpha   90.00
_cell.angle_beta   90.00
_cell.angle_gamma   90.00
#
_symmetry.space_group_name_H-M   'P 1'
#
loop_
_entity.id
_entity.type
_entity.pdbx_description
1 polymer ?
#
loop_
_entity_poly.entity_id
_entity_poly.type
_entity_poly.pdbx_seq_one_letter_code
_entity_poly.pdbx_strand_id
1 'polypeptide(L)'
;MDWPEGGDFGALPEEVARAQEAPPYNELPEDERRYALFTAGSCRVVGNHRKWKAAVWSPTRQVIEATEGEGESSQFAEVKAIQLALKIAEREKWPVLYLYTDSWMVANALWGWLQQWKKTNWQQRDKPIWAAALWQDIAARVENMAVKVRHVDAHIPKSRATEEHQNNEQVDKAAKIVAAQVDLDWERKGELFVARWAHETSGHLGRDATYRWARDGGVDLTMEAITQVTHECETCAAIKRAT
;
A
#
# COMPACT_ATOMS: atom_id res chain seq x y z
N MET A 1 -14.79 -2.42 11.38
CA MET A 1 -15.75 -1.39 10.91
C MET A 1 -16.71 -2.13 10.03
N ASP A 2 -17.95 -2.28 10.48
CA ASP A 2 -18.96 -3.07 9.78
C ASP A 2 -19.60 -2.21 8.68
N TRP A 3 -19.61 -2.76 7.46
CA TRP A 3 -20.15 -2.14 6.26
C TRP A 3 -21.62 -2.57 6.07
N PRO A 4 -22.53 -1.68 5.62
CA PRO A 4 -23.92 -2.06 5.45
C PRO A 4 -24.09 -2.94 4.20
N GLU A 5 -24.73 -4.09 4.38
CA GLU A 5 -25.14 -5.02 3.32
C GLU A 5 -26.31 -4.48 2.48
N GLY A 6 -26.39 -5.00 1.26
CA GLY A 6 -27.17 -4.49 0.12
C GLY A 6 -28.62 -4.08 0.39
N GLY A 7 -28.99 -2.94 -0.19
CA GLY A 7 -30.37 -2.51 -0.41
C GLY A 7 -30.71 -2.56 -1.90
N ASP A 8 -31.93 -3.04 -2.18
CA ASP A 8 -32.53 -3.30 -3.50
C ASP A 8 -32.57 -2.06 -4.43
N PHE A 9 -32.24 -2.27 -5.71
CA PHE A 9 -32.00 -1.24 -6.72
C PHE A 9 -33.21 -1.07 -7.63
N GLY A 10 -34.06 -0.10 -7.33
CA GLY A 10 -35.00 0.44 -8.32
C GLY A 10 -34.23 1.02 -9.52
N ALA A 11 -34.65 0.67 -10.73
CA ALA A 11 -34.02 1.08 -11.99
C ALA A 11 -33.94 2.62 -12.10
N LEU A 12 -32.73 3.12 -12.37
CA LEU A 12 -32.45 4.55 -12.59
C LEU A 12 -32.36 4.84 -14.11
N PRO A 13 -32.86 6.00 -14.60
CA PRO A 13 -32.76 6.37 -16.01
C PRO A 13 -31.33 6.74 -16.44
N GLU A 14 -31.06 6.54 -17.74
CA GLU A 14 -29.77 6.55 -18.44
C GLU A 14 -28.89 7.81 -18.35
N GLU A 15 -27.58 7.52 -18.35
CA GLU A 15 -26.45 8.24 -18.98
C GLU A 15 -26.05 9.63 -18.48
N VAL A 16 -25.33 9.68 -17.34
CA VAL A 16 -24.20 10.61 -17.13
C VAL A 16 -23.07 9.92 -16.31
N ALA A 17 -21.91 9.72 -16.96
CA ALA A 17 -20.54 9.48 -16.44
C ALA A 17 -20.33 8.49 -15.26
N ARG A 18 -20.77 7.23 -15.40
CA ARG A 18 -20.20 6.10 -14.63
C ARG A 18 -19.03 5.51 -15.41
N ALA A 19 -17.91 5.19 -14.74
CA ALA A 19 -16.87 4.40 -15.39
C ALA A 19 -17.44 3.02 -15.73
N GLN A 20 -17.29 2.58 -16.97
CA GLN A 20 -17.81 1.28 -17.41
C GLN A 20 -16.87 0.16 -16.97
N GLU A 21 -17.36 -1.08 -16.93
CA GLU A 21 -16.50 -2.25 -16.70
C GLU A 21 -15.51 -2.38 -17.88
N ALA A 22 -14.21 -2.49 -17.58
CA ALA A 22 -13.22 -2.83 -18.59
C ALA A 22 -13.22 -4.35 -18.84
N PRO A 23 -13.05 -4.78 -20.10
CA PRO A 23 -12.85 -6.20 -20.39
C PRO A 23 -11.52 -6.70 -19.81
N PRO A 24 -11.35 -8.02 -19.68
CA PRO A 24 -10.06 -8.62 -19.39
C PRO A 24 -8.96 -8.08 -20.32
N TYR A 25 -7.76 -7.80 -19.80
CA TYR A 25 -6.68 -7.18 -20.60
C TYR A 25 -6.33 -7.98 -21.87
N ASN A 26 -6.34 -9.31 -21.80
CA ASN A 26 -6.07 -10.19 -22.94
C ASN A 26 -7.17 -10.14 -24.02
N GLU A 27 -8.37 -9.65 -23.69
CA GLU A 27 -9.49 -9.48 -24.60
C GLU A 27 -9.54 -8.07 -25.22
N LEU A 28 -8.67 -7.15 -24.77
CA LEU A 28 -8.56 -5.83 -25.40
C LEU A 28 -8.01 -5.94 -26.82
N PRO A 29 -8.58 -5.18 -27.78
CA PRO A 29 -7.99 -4.97 -29.09
C PRO A 29 -6.54 -4.49 -28.95
N GLU A 30 -5.64 -5.02 -29.79
CA GLU A 30 -4.21 -4.76 -29.70
C GLU A 30 -3.88 -3.26 -29.79
N ASP A 31 -4.61 -2.52 -30.63
CA ASP A 31 -4.46 -1.08 -30.80
C ASP A 31 -4.95 -0.27 -29.61
N GLU A 32 -5.85 -0.83 -28.79
CA GLU A 32 -6.36 -0.21 -27.55
C GLU A 32 -5.54 -0.55 -26.31
N ARG A 33 -4.78 -1.67 -26.31
CA ARG A 33 -3.92 -2.06 -25.18
C ARG A 33 -2.91 -0.98 -24.78
N ARG A 34 -2.52 -0.12 -25.71
CA ARG A 34 -1.65 1.05 -25.44
C ARG A 34 -2.24 2.07 -24.47
N TYR A 35 -3.55 2.01 -24.24
CA TYR A 35 -4.30 2.84 -23.31
C TYR A 35 -4.62 2.14 -21.97
N ALA A 36 -4.09 0.93 -21.78
CA ALA A 36 -4.25 0.18 -20.54
C ALA A 36 -3.17 0.57 -19.53
N LEU A 37 -3.60 0.87 -18.31
CA LEU A 37 -2.74 1.16 -17.16
C LEU A 37 -3.15 0.31 -15.96
N PHE A 38 -2.14 -0.31 -15.35
CA PHE A 38 -2.27 -1.02 -14.08
C PHE A 38 -1.80 -0.10 -12.96
N THR A 39 -2.53 -0.09 -11.84
CA THR A 39 -2.27 0.83 -10.74
C THR A 39 -2.23 0.10 -9.41
N ALA A 40 -1.25 0.44 -8.57
CA ALA A 40 -1.15 -0.07 -7.21
C ALA A 40 -0.58 0.98 -6.26
N GLY A 41 -0.95 0.87 -4.99
CA GLY A 41 -0.49 1.72 -3.90
C GLY A 41 0.05 0.89 -2.75
N SER A 42 1.17 1.30 -2.18
CA SER A 42 1.68 0.68 -0.96
C SER A 42 2.05 1.72 0.08
N CYS A 43 2.06 1.28 1.34
CA CYS A 43 2.49 2.08 2.47
C CYS A 43 3.32 1.20 3.40
N ARG A 44 4.39 1.76 3.95
CA ARG A 44 5.27 1.09 4.91
C ARG A 44 5.83 2.09 5.90
N VAL A 45 5.99 1.67 7.15
CA VAL A 45 6.75 2.43 8.15
C VAL A 45 8.25 2.19 7.92
N VAL A 46 8.99 3.28 7.76
CA VAL A 46 10.42 3.34 7.47
C VAL A 46 11.02 4.27 8.54
N GLY A 47 11.80 3.71 9.46
CA GLY A 47 12.17 4.36 10.73
C GLY A 47 10.93 4.79 11.52
N ASN A 48 10.85 6.09 11.83
CA ASN A 48 9.71 6.69 12.53
C ASN A 48 8.67 7.33 11.59
N HIS A 49 8.83 7.17 10.27
CA HIS A 49 8.00 7.82 9.28
C HIS A 49 7.17 6.80 8.51
N ARG A 50 5.86 7.05 8.40
CA ARG A 50 5.01 6.29 7.47
C ARG A 50 5.26 6.84 6.07
N LYS A 51 5.71 6.01 5.14
CA LYS A 51 5.89 6.35 3.73
C LYS A 51 4.83 5.66 2.90
N TRP A 52 4.41 6.32 1.83
CA TRP A 52 3.49 5.77 0.85
C TRP A 52 4.06 5.95 -0.56
N LYS A 53 3.70 5.03 -1.45
CA LYS A 53 4.13 5.05 -2.85
C LYS A 53 3.01 4.52 -3.73
N ALA A 54 2.69 5.29 -4.75
CA ALA A 54 1.70 4.98 -5.77
C ALA A 54 2.43 4.75 -7.09
N ALA A 55 2.08 3.70 -7.81
CA ALA A 55 2.71 3.38 -9.09
C ALA A 55 1.66 3.09 -10.17
N VAL A 56 2.06 3.37 -11.40
CA VAL A 56 1.31 3.10 -12.62
C VAL A 56 2.23 2.36 -13.58
N TRP A 57 1.75 1.24 -14.11
CA TRP A 57 2.44 0.41 -15.08
C TRP A 57 1.68 0.42 -16.41
N SER A 58 2.40 0.70 -17.50
CA SER A 58 1.88 0.53 -18.87
C SER A 58 2.49 -0.73 -19.49
N PRO A 59 1.71 -1.82 -19.69
CA PRO A 59 2.22 -3.06 -20.26
C PRO A 59 2.77 -2.90 -21.68
N THR A 60 2.09 -2.16 -22.55
CA THR A 60 2.53 -1.98 -23.95
C THR A 60 3.79 -1.11 -24.03
N ARG A 61 3.89 -0.06 -23.22
CA ARG A 61 5.03 0.86 -23.23
C ARG A 61 6.21 0.35 -22.40
N GLN A 62 5.96 -0.61 -21.51
CA GLN A 62 6.92 -1.07 -20.49
C GLN A 62 7.47 0.08 -19.63
N VAL A 63 6.61 1.06 -19.32
CA VAL A 63 6.97 2.25 -18.52
C VAL A 63 6.29 2.18 -17.16
N ILE A 64 7.06 2.50 -16.12
CA ILE A 64 6.60 2.71 -14.75
C ILE A 64 6.66 4.21 -14.46
N GLU A 65 5.55 4.80 -14.05
CA GLU A 65 5.52 6.11 -13.40
C GLU A 65 5.11 5.92 -11.94
N ALA A 66 5.77 6.61 -11.01
CA ALA A 66 5.47 6.49 -9.58
C ALA A 66 5.59 7.84 -8.87
N THR A 67 4.82 7.99 -7.80
CA THR A 67 4.90 9.12 -6.87
C THR A 67 4.90 8.59 -5.45
N GLU A 68 5.63 9.26 -4.57
CA GLU A 68 5.76 8.86 -3.17
C GLU A 68 5.63 10.07 -2.24
N GLY A 69 5.43 9.78 -0.97
CA GLY A 69 5.36 10.79 0.08
C GLY A 69 5.32 10.14 1.46
N GLU A 70 5.01 10.96 2.47
CA GLU A 70 4.96 10.53 3.87
C GLU A 70 3.59 10.80 4.50
N GLY A 71 3.35 10.21 5.66
CA GLY A 71 2.20 10.46 6.54
C GLY A 71 0.92 9.70 6.19
N GLU A 72 0.75 9.25 4.96
CA GLU A 72 -0.51 8.69 4.46
C GLU A 72 -0.56 7.15 4.42
N SER A 73 -1.74 6.59 4.19
CA SER A 73 -1.99 5.13 4.19
C SER A 73 -1.80 4.46 2.83
N SER A 74 -1.90 3.13 2.78
CA SER A 74 -1.92 2.39 1.50
C SER A 74 -3.15 2.74 0.68
N GLN A 75 -4.33 2.92 1.30
CA GLN A 75 -5.52 3.35 0.58
C GLN A 75 -5.33 4.73 -0.07
N PHE A 76 -4.60 5.64 0.59
CA PHE A 76 -4.23 6.92 -0.02
C PHE A 76 -3.35 6.74 -1.25
N ALA A 77 -2.35 5.85 -1.16
CA ALA A 77 -1.49 5.51 -2.28
C ALA A 77 -2.29 4.93 -3.45
N GLU A 78 -3.29 4.09 -3.20
CA GLU A 78 -4.18 3.56 -4.24
C GLU A 78 -4.88 4.70 -4.99
N VAL A 79 -5.53 5.62 -4.26
CA VAL A 79 -6.22 6.77 -4.87
C VAL A 79 -5.24 7.67 -5.63
N LYS A 80 -4.01 7.83 -5.11
CA LYS A 80 -2.95 8.57 -5.80
C LYS A 80 -2.50 7.90 -7.09
N ALA A 81 -2.48 6.56 -7.16
CA ALA A 81 -2.14 5.84 -8.38
C ALA A 81 -3.16 6.13 -9.49
N ILE A 82 -4.45 6.25 -9.13
CA ILE A 82 -5.51 6.63 -10.08
C ILE A 82 -5.37 8.08 -10.55
N GLN A 83 -5.12 9.00 -9.63
CA GLN A 83 -4.85 10.40 -10.00
C GLN A 83 -3.64 10.49 -10.95
N LEU A 84 -2.61 9.67 -10.75
CA LEU A 84 -1.44 9.59 -11.63
C LEU A 84 -1.82 9.00 -13.01
N ALA A 85 -2.59 7.91 -13.06
CA ALA A 85 -3.04 7.29 -14.31
C ALA A 85 -3.88 8.24 -15.16
N LEU A 86 -4.80 9.00 -14.54
CA LEU A 86 -5.61 10.01 -15.24
C LEU A 86 -4.74 11.13 -15.80
N LYS A 87 -3.76 11.63 -15.04
CA LYS A 87 -2.81 12.65 -15.53
C LYS A 87 -2.00 12.16 -16.73
N ILE A 88 -1.60 10.89 -16.74
CA ILE A 88 -0.90 10.28 -17.87
C ILE A 88 -1.82 10.28 -19.10
N ALA A 89 -3.04 9.75 -18.96
CA ALA A 89 -3.99 9.70 -20.06
C ALA A 89 -4.34 11.09 -20.63
N GLU A 90 -4.50 12.10 -19.77
CA GLU A 90 -4.76 13.49 -20.19
C GLU A 90 -3.57 14.10 -20.93
N ARG A 91 -2.36 13.98 -20.38
CA ARG A 91 -1.12 14.48 -20.97
C ARG A 91 -0.90 13.90 -22.36
N GLU A 92 -1.22 12.63 -22.52
CA GLU A 92 -1.09 11.87 -23.76
C GLU A 92 -2.31 12.00 -24.68
N LYS A 93 -3.35 12.72 -24.24
CA LYS A 93 -4.62 12.96 -24.96
C LYS A 93 -5.29 11.67 -25.42
N TRP A 94 -5.34 10.67 -24.53
CA TRP A 94 -5.96 9.39 -24.84
C TRP A 94 -7.48 9.52 -25.01
N PRO A 95 -8.07 8.82 -26.00
CA PRO A 95 -9.52 8.83 -26.21
C PRO A 95 -10.27 8.01 -25.15
N VAL A 96 -9.60 7.03 -24.55
CA VAL A 96 -10.12 6.15 -23.49
C VAL A 96 -8.97 5.74 -22.57
N LEU A 97 -9.27 5.53 -21.30
CA LEU A 97 -8.36 4.94 -20.33
C LEU A 97 -8.94 3.61 -19.84
N TYR A 98 -8.21 2.51 -20.03
CA TYR A 98 -8.50 1.22 -19.43
C TYR A 98 -7.69 1.07 -18.14
N LEU A 99 -8.36 1.08 -17.00
CA LEU A 99 -7.72 1.09 -15.69
C LEU A 99 -7.92 -0.26 -15.00
N TYR A 100 -6.81 -0.87 -14.59
CA TYR A 100 -6.77 -2.14 -13.87
C TYR A 100 -6.20 -1.89 -12.47
N THR A 101 -6.96 -2.26 -11.44
CA THR A 101 -6.58 -2.08 -10.04
C THR A 101 -6.99 -3.29 -9.22
N ASP A 102 -6.22 -3.65 -8.22
CA ASP A 102 -6.59 -4.67 -7.22
C ASP A 102 -7.28 -4.07 -5.98
N SER A 103 -7.57 -2.77 -6.01
CA SER A 103 -8.27 -2.06 -4.94
C SER A 103 -9.77 -1.99 -5.21
N TRP A 104 -10.54 -2.84 -4.51
CA TRP A 104 -12.01 -2.78 -4.51
C TRP A 104 -12.56 -1.39 -4.15
N MET A 105 -11.89 -0.66 -3.26
CA MET A 105 -12.30 0.70 -2.88
C MET A 105 -12.29 1.62 -4.10
N VAL A 106 -11.22 1.57 -4.89
CA VAL A 106 -11.08 2.37 -6.11
C VAL A 106 -12.11 1.93 -7.14
N ALA A 107 -12.21 0.63 -7.40
CA ALA A 107 -13.11 0.11 -8.42
C ALA A 107 -14.57 0.50 -8.12
N ASN A 108 -15.02 0.29 -6.89
CA ASN A 108 -16.36 0.70 -6.44
C ASN A 108 -16.57 2.22 -6.46
N ALA A 109 -15.53 3.01 -6.15
CA ALA A 109 -15.63 4.46 -6.25
C ALA A 109 -15.90 4.91 -7.69
N LEU A 110 -15.13 4.41 -8.64
CA LEU A 110 -15.25 4.75 -10.06
C LEU A 110 -16.53 4.18 -10.69
N TRP A 111 -17.00 3.02 -10.25
CA TRP A 111 -18.25 2.43 -10.71
C TRP A 111 -19.50 3.12 -10.14
N GLY A 112 -19.43 3.90 -9.07
CA GLY A 112 -20.66 4.54 -8.60
C GLY A 112 -20.56 5.46 -7.40
N TRP A 113 -19.62 5.23 -6.46
CA TRP A 113 -19.60 6.07 -5.26
C TRP A 113 -19.30 7.53 -5.56
N LEU A 114 -18.52 7.86 -6.60
CA LEU A 114 -18.28 9.25 -6.99
C LEU A 114 -19.58 10.01 -7.24
N GLN A 115 -20.56 9.39 -7.92
CA GLN A 115 -21.85 10.01 -8.19
C GLN A 115 -22.67 10.19 -6.92
N GLN A 116 -22.64 9.18 -6.04
CA GLN A 116 -23.33 9.25 -4.75
C GLN A 116 -22.73 10.35 -3.86
N TRP A 117 -21.40 10.42 -3.76
CA TRP A 117 -20.71 11.44 -2.98
C TRP A 117 -20.94 12.83 -3.57
N LYS A 118 -20.95 12.99 -4.89
CA LYS A 118 -21.29 14.28 -5.53
C LYS A 118 -22.70 14.74 -5.13
N LYS A 119 -23.69 13.83 -5.09
CA LYS A 119 -25.06 14.12 -4.63
C LYS A 119 -25.14 14.49 -3.16
N THR A 120 -24.31 13.91 -2.31
CA THR A 120 -24.25 14.24 -0.87
C THR A 120 -23.25 15.36 -0.57
N ASN A 121 -22.87 16.16 -1.58
CA ASN A 121 -21.88 17.25 -1.46
C ASN A 121 -20.58 16.80 -0.78
N TRP A 122 -20.14 15.58 -1.09
CA TRP A 122 -18.92 14.95 -0.57
C TRP A 122 -18.91 14.77 0.95
N GLN A 123 -20.09 14.63 1.54
CA GLN A 123 -20.27 14.43 2.98
C GLN A 123 -20.96 13.11 3.29
N GLN A 124 -20.61 12.56 4.46
CA GLN A 124 -21.25 11.42 5.09
C GLN A 124 -21.44 11.74 6.58
N ARG A 125 -22.70 11.72 7.07
CA ARG A 125 -23.06 12.06 8.47
C ARG A 125 -22.48 13.41 8.90
N ASP A 126 -22.71 14.45 8.08
CA ASP A 126 -22.26 15.83 8.29
C ASP A 126 -20.75 16.03 8.38
N LYS A 127 -19.96 15.03 7.96
CA LYS A 127 -18.50 15.11 7.86
C LYS A 127 -18.06 14.91 6.41
N PRO A 128 -17.00 15.59 5.96
CA PRO A 128 -16.41 15.29 4.65
C PRO A 128 -16.02 13.82 4.56
N ILE A 129 -16.20 13.22 3.38
CA ILE A 129 -15.67 11.87 3.13
C ILE A 129 -14.14 11.90 3.24
N TRP A 130 -13.56 10.74 3.57
CA TRP A 130 -12.11 10.60 3.58
C TRP A 130 -11.53 10.92 2.19
N ALA A 131 -10.44 11.69 2.16
CA ALA A 131 -9.78 12.17 0.94
C ALA A 131 -10.72 12.89 -0.05
N ALA A 132 -11.76 13.60 0.42
CA ALA A 132 -12.74 14.29 -0.42
C ALA A 132 -12.12 15.12 -1.56
N ALA A 133 -11.05 15.88 -1.28
CA ALA A 133 -10.38 16.69 -2.30
C ALA A 133 -9.76 15.85 -3.43
N LEU A 134 -9.23 14.66 -3.13
CA LEU A 134 -8.69 13.76 -4.17
C LEU A 134 -9.82 13.16 -5.00
N TRP A 135 -10.90 12.72 -4.35
CA TRP A 135 -12.04 12.17 -5.05
C TRP A 135 -12.77 13.19 -5.92
N GLN A 136 -12.83 14.46 -5.48
CA GLN A 136 -13.33 15.57 -6.27
C GLN A 136 -12.48 15.82 -7.53
N ASP A 137 -11.15 15.84 -7.40
CA ASP A 137 -10.24 15.96 -8.56
C ASP A 137 -10.40 14.77 -9.52
N ILE A 138 -10.46 13.54 -9.01
CA ILE A 138 -10.68 12.34 -9.84
C ILE A 138 -12.03 12.41 -10.56
N ALA A 139 -13.12 12.77 -9.87
CA ALA A 139 -14.43 12.87 -10.49
C ALA A 139 -14.46 13.92 -11.61
N ALA A 140 -13.85 15.09 -11.38
CA ALA A 140 -13.76 16.12 -12.41
C ALA A 140 -13.00 15.64 -13.66
N ARG A 141 -11.97 14.81 -13.49
CA ARG A 141 -11.19 14.25 -14.63
C ARG A 141 -11.95 13.15 -15.35
N VAL A 142 -12.57 12.24 -14.62
CA VAL A 142 -13.37 11.13 -15.17
C VAL A 142 -14.61 11.65 -15.93
N GLU A 143 -15.15 12.81 -15.57
CA GLU A 143 -16.23 13.45 -16.33
C GLU A 143 -15.80 13.94 -17.72
N ASN A 144 -14.50 14.17 -17.94
CA ASN A 144 -13.95 14.70 -19.18
C ASN A 144 -13.26 13.64 -20.06
N MET A 145 -13.25 12.37 -19.64
CA MET A 145 -12.56 11.29 -20.35
C MET A 145 -13.35 9.98 -20.23
N ALA A 146 -13.36 9.18 -21.30
CA ALA A 146 -13.89 7.83 -21.21
C ALA A 146 -12.96 6.96 -20.35
N VAL A 147 -13.43 6.52 -19.18
CA VAL A 147 -12.68 5.63 -18.28
C VAL A 147 -13.43 4.31 -18.15
N LYS A 148 -12.72 3.21 -18.37
CA LYS A 148 -13.19 1.86 -18.15
C LYS A 148 -12.34 1.22 -17.06
N VAL A 149 -12.97 0.61 -16.07
CA VAL A 149 -12.31 0.14 -14.85
C VAL A 149 -12.57 -1.34 -14.67
N ARG A 150 -11.53 -2.08 -14.31
CA ARG A 150 -11.61 -3.49 -13.94
C ARG A 150 -10.86 -3.74 -12.64
N HIS A 151 -11.50 -4.47 -11.75
CA HIS A 151 -10.84 -5.02 -10.58
C HIS A 151 -10.07 -6.29 -10.96
N VAL A 152 -8.80 -6.39 -10.55
CA VAL A 152 -7.97 -7.58 -10.73
C VAL A 152 -7.77 -8.24 -9.36
N ASP A 153 -8.06 -9.53 -9.26
CA ASP A 153 -7.91 -10.24 -7.98
C ASP A 153 -6.43 -10.33 -7.58
N ALA A 154 -6.10 -9.76 -6.41
CA ALA A 154 -4.77 -9.90 -5.86
C ALA A 154 -4.48 -11.36 -5.43
N HIS A 155 -3.22 -11.78 -5.55
CA HIS A 155 -2.69 -13.03 -4.94
C HIS A 155 -3.31 -14.35 -5.44
N ILE A 156 -3.46 -14.54 -6.75
CA ILE A 156 -3.82 -15.85 -7.28
C ILE A 156 -2.62 -16.83 -7.35
N PRO A 157 -2.82 -18.15 -7.22
CA PRO A 157 -1.75 -19.13 -7.39
C PRO A 157 -1.09 -19.00 -8.77
N LYS A 158 0.24 -19.11 -8.83
CA LYS A 158 1.02 -18.99 -10.09
C LYS A 158 0.53 -19.91 -11.21
N SER A 159 -0.02 -21.08 -10.87
CA SER A 159 -0.59 -22.03 -11.83
C SER A 159 -1.84 -21.51 -12.55
N ARG A 160 -2.47 -20.44 -12.06
CA ARG A 160 -3.64 -19.78 -12.65
C ARG A 160 -3.35 -18.34 -13.10
N ALA A 161 -2.09 -17.88 -13.00
CA ALA A 161 -1.69 -16.51 -13.31
C ALA A 161 -2.00 -16.15 -14.77
N THR A 162 -2.94 -15.20 -14.97
CA THR A 162 -3.19 -14.61 -16.29
C THR A 162 -2.26 -13.43 -16.54
N GLU A 163 -2.24 -12.91 -17.77
CA GLU A 163 -1.46 -11.72 -18.15
C GLU A 163 -1.83 -10.50 -17.28
N GLU A 164 -3.09 -10.35 -16.87
CA GLU A 164 -3.53 -9.31 -15.94
C GLU A 164 -2.82 -9.41 -14.59
N HIS A 165 -2.69 -10.62 -14.05
CA HIS A 165 -2.05 -10.84 -12.75
C HIS A 165 -0.54 -10.61 -12.82
N GLN A 166 0.08 -10.95 -13.96
CA GLN A 166 1.49 -10.64 -14.20
C GLN A 166 1.71 -9.11 -14.25
N ASN A 167 0.84 -8.38 -14.93
CA ASN A 167 0.89 -6.91 -14.96
C ASN A 167 0.58 -6.28 -13.60
N ASN A 168 -0.34 -6.86 -12.82
CA ASN A 168 -0.58 -6.45 -11.44
C ASN A 168 0.67 -6.63 -10.58
N GLU A 169 1.33 -7.79 -10.67
CA GLU A 169 2.55 -8.07 -9.93
C GLU A 169 3.68 -7.08 -10.29
N GLN A 170 3.75 -6.64 -11.55
CA GLN A 170 4.70 -5.62 -11.99
C GLN A 170 4.44 -4.26 -11.32
N VAL A 171 3.18 -3.82 -11.25
CA VAL A 171 2.86 -2.57 -10.57
C VAL A 171 3.00 -2.68 -9.05
N ASP A 172 2.72 -3.84 -8.45
CA ASP A 172 2.95 -4.09 -7.03
C ASP A 172 4.44 -3.97 -6.68
N LYS A 173 5.31 -4.55 -7.51
CA LYS A 173 6.77 -4.40 -7.37
C LYS A 173 7.18 -2.94 -7.50
N ALA A 174 6.57 -2.19 -8.42
CA ALA A 174 6.85 -0.78 -8.60
C ALA A 174 6.38 0.07 -7.40
N ALA A 175 5.22 -0.24 -6.83
CA ALA A 175 4.65 0.43 -5.68
C ALA A 175 5.36 0.04 -4.37
N LYS A 176 6.08 -1.07 -4.33
CA LYS A 176 6.77 -1.56 -3.14
C LYS A 176 7.79 -0.55 -2.60
N ILE A 177 7.61 -0.19 -1.34
CA ILE A 177 8.59 0.61 -0.58
C ILE A 177 9.63 -0.34 0.01
N VAL A 178 10.87 -0.19 -0.44
CA VAL A 178 12.02 -0.91 0.11
C VAL A 178 12.50 -0.13 1.33
N ALA A 179 12.54 -0.80 2.47
CA ALA A 179 13.19 -0.27 3.67
C ALA A 179 14.70 -0.21 3.42
N ALA A 180 15.35 0.92 3.72
CA ALA A 180 16.78 1.03 3.58
C ALA A 180 17.47 0.15 4.64
N GLN A 181 18.75 -0.18 4.45
CA GLN A 181 19.54 -0.90 5.47
C GLN A 181 19.54 -0.21 6.85
N VAL A 182 19.31 1.11 6.86
CA VAL A 182 19.16 1.95 8.06
C VAL A 182 17.89 1.60 8.87
N ASP A 183 16.86 1.06 8.25
CA ASP A 183 15.65 0.62 8.93
C ASP A 183 15.84 -0.72 9.64
N LEU A 184 16.64 -1.63 9.06
CA LEU A 184 17.11 -2.84 9.75
C LEU A 184 17.97 -2.46 10.97
N ASP A 185 18.74 -1.38 10.87
CA ASP A 185 19.50 -0.83 12.00
C ASP A 185 18.57 -0.28 13.10
N TRP A 186 17.37 0.21 12.76
CA TRP A 186 16.36 0.62 13.75
C TRP A 186 15.70 -0.57 14.46
N GLU A 187 15.31 -1.62 13.73
CA GLU A 187 14.82 -2.87 14.33
C GLU A 187 15.88 -3.50 15.23
N ARG A 188 17.14 -3.54 14.76
CA ARG A 188 18.30 -3.97 15.55
C ARG A 188 18.50 -3.08 16.78
N LYS A 189 18.34 -1.76 16.68
CA LYS A 189 18.41 -0.84 17.84
C LYS A 189 17.30 -1.11 18.85
N GLY A 190 16.08 -1.41 18.39
CA GLY A 190 14.97 -1.83 19.24
C GLY A 190 15.26 -3.16 19.96
N GLU A 191 15.78 -4.14 19.23
CA GLU A 191 16.19 -5.43 19.80
C GLU A 191 17.34 -5.27 20.82
N LEU A 192 18.35 -4.45 20.52
CA LEU A 192 19.45 -4.15 21.44
C LEU A 192 18.96 -3.44 22.71
N PHE A 193 17.95 -2.57 22.61
CA PHE A 193 17.33 -1.93 23.76
C PHE A 193 16.68 -2.96 24.68
N VAL A 194 15.86 -3.86 24.12
CA VAL A 194 15.19 -4.92 24.89
C VAL A 194 16.20 -5.93 25.45
N ALA A 195 17.25 -6.27 24.69
CA ALA A 195 18.32 -7.14 25.14
C ALA A 195 19.12 -6.53 26.30
N ARG A 196 19.40 -5.22 26.27
CA ARG A 196 20.06 -4.51 27.36
C ARG A 196 19.21 -4.52 28.63
N TRP A 197 17.91 -4.23 28.49
CA TRP A 197 16.98 -4.29 29.60
C TRP A 197 16.86 -5.70 30.20
N ALA A 198 16.75 -6.74 29.36
CA ALA A 198 16.75 -8.13 29.79
C ALA A 198 18.04 -8.49 30.53
N HIS A 199 19.20 -8.02 30.04
CA HIS A 199 20.49 -8.27 30.67
C HIS A 199 20.60 -7.65 32.06
N GLU A 200 20.21 -6.39 32.20
CA GLU A 200 20.16 -5.67 33.49
C GLU A 200 19.18 -6.33 34.46
N THR A 201 17.99 -6.68 34.00
CA THR A 201 16.94 -7.31 34.82
C THR A 201 17.31 -8.72 35.26
N SER A 202 18.06 -9.45 34.42
CA SER A 202 18.63 -10.76 34.78
C SER A 202 19.79 -10.68 35.78
N GLY A 203 20.17 -9.47 36.23
CA GLY A 203 21.19 -9.26 37.25
C GLY A 203 22.62 -9.42 36.74
N HIS A 204 22.88 -9.09 35.48
CA HIS A 204 24.22 -9.16 34.88
C HIS A 204 24.88 -10.56 34.92
N LEU A 205 24.07 -11.62 35.02
CA LEU A 205 24.52 -13.02 35.11
C LEU A 205 25.09 -13.59 33.79
N GLY A 206 25.23 -12.73 32.78
CA GLY A 206 25.79 -13.07 31.48
C GLY A 206 24.79 -13.61 30.47
N ARG A 207 25.30 -13.87 29.26
CA ARG A 207 24.53 -14.14 28.06
C ARG A 207 23.47 -15.24 28.22
N ASP A 208 23.84 -16.38 28.78
CA ASP A 208 22.96 -17.55 28.84
C ASP A 208 21.86 -17.40 29.92
N ALA A 209 22.11 -16.57 30.94
CA ALA A 209 21.09 -16.20 31.92
C ALA A 209 20.10 -15.18 31.33
N THR A 210 20.60 -14.19 30.59
CA THR A 210 19.76 -13.21 29.87
C THR A 210 18.87 -13.87 28.83
N TYR A 211 19.38 -14.85 28.07
CA TYR A 211 18.58 -15.61 27.10
C TYR A 211 17.46 -16.43 27.76
N ARG A 212 17.77 -17.11 28.88
CA ARG A 212 16.75 -17.85 29.65
C ARG A 212 15.68 -16.92 30.20
N TRP A 213 16.08 -15.79 30.78
CA TRP A 213 15.15 -14.78 31.29
C TRP A 213 14.20 -14.27 30.19
N ALA A 214 14.74 -13.94 29.01
CA ALA A 214 13.94 -13.46 27.88
C ALA A 214 12.92 -14.51 27.42
N ARG A 215 13.37 -15.76 27.27
CA ARG A 215 12.52 -16.89 26.88
C ARG A 215 11.41 -17.19 27.88
N ASP A 216 11.72 -17.19 29.17
CA ASP A 216 10.75 -17.42 30.25
C ASP A 216 9.74 -16.27 30.35
N GLY A 217 10.14 -15.05 29.97
CA GLY A 217 9.30 -13.86 29.87
C GLY A 217 8.53 -13.71 28.54
N GLY A 218 8.68 -14.65 27.60
CA GLY A 218 8.02 -14.60 26.29
C GLY A 218 8.55 -13.53 25.34
N VAL A 219 9.75 -13.00 25.61
CA VAL A 219 10.44 -12.03 24.76
C VAL A 219 11.41 -12.77 23.86
N ASP A 220 11.20 -12.71 22.55
CA ASP A 220 12.11 -13.30 21.58
C ASP A 220 13.29 -12.35 21.31
N LEU A 221 14.51 -12.81 21.57
CA LEU A 221 15.75 -12.06 21.39
C LEU A 221 16.80 -12.95 20.74
N THR A 222 17.53 -12.42 19.77
CA THR A 222 18.63 -13.14 19.14
C THR A 222 19.83 -13.27 20.09
N MET A 223 20.54 -14.38 19.95
CA MET A 223 21.80 -14.60 20.67
C MET A 223 22.87 -13.56 20.29
N GLU A 224 22.82 -12.98 19.09
CA GLU A 224 23.72 -11.92 18.66
C GLU A 224 23.50 -10.64 19.48
N ALA A 225 22.25 -10.16 19.58
CA ALA A 225 21.91 -8.97 20.36
C ALA A 225 22.29 -9.13 21.84
N ILE A 226 22.00 -10.29 22.44
CA ILE A 226 22.35 -10.58 23.84
C ILE A 226 23.87 -10.62 24.04
N THR A 227 24.61 -11.23 23.11
CA THR A 227 26.09 -11.29 23.16
C THR A 227 26.67 -9.88 23.10
N GLN A 228 26.16 -9.05 22.20
CA GLN A 228 26.61 -7.68 22.02
C GLN A 228 26.40 -6.84 23.30
N VAL A 229 25.19 -6.81 23.87
CA VAL A 229 24.91 -6.01 25.08
C VAL A 229 25.66 -6.51 26.31
N THR A 230 25.88 -7.83 26.42
CA THR A 230 26.67 -8.41 27.53
C THR A 230 28.14 -8.02 27.41
N HIS A 231 28.68 -7.93 26.19
CA HIS A 231 30.06 -7.53 25.94
C HIS A 231 30.27 -6.03 26.19
N GLU A 232 29.32 -5.20 25.78
CA GLU A 232 29.34 -3.74 25.94
C GLU A 232 28.94 -3.26 27.35
N CYS A 233 28.58 -4.18 28.26
CA CYS A 233 28.12 -3.81 29.60
C CYS A 233 29.27 -3.38 30.51
N GLU A 234 29.30 -2.09 30.87
CA GLU A 234 30.31 -1.50 31.75
C GLU A 234 30.30 -2.13 33.16
N THR A 235 29.11 -2.43 33.71
CA THR A 235 28.97 -3.10 35.01
C THR A 235 29.63 -4.48 35.00
N CYS A 236 29.39 -5.29 33.97
CA CYS A 236 30.04 -6.59 33.82
C CYS A 236 31.56 -6.44 33.65
N ALA A 237 32.01 -5.45 32.89
CA ALA A 237 33.42 -5.16 32.72
C ALA A 237 34.09 -4.74 34.04
N ALA A 238 33.42 -3.96 34.86
CA ALA A 238 33.88 -3.55 36.19
C ALA A 238 33.95 -4.73 37.16
N ILE A 239 32.91 -5.59 37.20
CA ILE A 239 32.90 -6.82 38.01
C ILE A 239 34.12 -7.69 37.65
N LYS A 240 34.34 -7.94 36.36
CA LYS A 240 35.50 -8.73 35.88
C LYS A 240 36.87 -8.14 36.23
N ARG A 241 36.99 -6.83 36.41
CA ARG A 241 38.25 -6.17 36.83
C ARG A 241 38.45 -6.19 38.35
N ALA A 242 37.36 -6.35 39.10
CA ALA A 242 37.36 -6.41 40.56
C ALA A 242 37.46 -7.85 41.12
N THR A 243 37.51 -8.84 40.24
CA THR A 243 37.67 -10.28 40.56
C THR A 243 39.02 -10.76 40.06
#